data_AF-A0A0H3CDM1-F1
#
_entry.id   AF-A0A0H3CDM1-F1
#
_cell.length_a   1.000
_cell.length_b   1.000
_cell.length_c   1.000
_cell.angle_alpha   90.00
_cell.angle_beta   90.00
_cell.angle_gamma   90.00
#
_symmetry.space_group_name_H-M   'P 1'
#
loop_
_entity.id
_entity.type
_entity.pdbx_description
1 polymer ?
#
loop_
_entity_poly.entity_id
_entity_poly.type
_entity_poly.pdbx_seq_one_letter_code
_entity_poly.pdbx_strand_id
1 'polypeptide(L)'
;MPGTLSRERGPDVNEFSDWESQATIWAYYKPRQTHAWNMLVLSHRALEEFLESDETAFEAEYLWENFIIRLWLYRATILTLTKINVVKSDAEALVLKFDSRFQTDGFNDLKAIRDMIEHFDDYAAGKGRGPATRDGELDPWRAVSRDRFERGRFVVERTVAYDAAIHLRTGAKTVSDAFIAQYNAAH
;
A
#
# COMPACT_ATOMS: atom_id res chain seq x y z
N MET A 1 -1.66 48.45 -45.66
CA MET A 1 -1.31 47.07 -45.23
C MET A 1 0.20 46.95 -45.34
N PRO A 2 0.93 46.33 -44.39
CA PRO A 2 0.64 45.05 -43.71
C PRO A 2 0.59 45.23 -42.17
N GLY A 3 0.12 44.31 -41.34
CA GLY A 3 -0.27 42.91 -41.48
C GLY A 3 -0.23 42.37 -40.05
N THR A 4 -1.40 42.11 -39.48
CA THR A 4 -1.57 41.53 -38.14
C THR A 4 -0.87 40.17 -38.11
N LEU A 5 0.25 40.07 -37.39
CA LEU A 5 0.81 38.78 -37.02
C LEU A 5 -0.04 38.23 -35.87
N SER A 6 -1.10 37.53 -36.27
CA SER A 6 -1.71 36.51 -35.42
C SER A 6 -0.60 35.58 -34.97
N ARG A 7 -0.26 35.63 -33.67
CA ARG A 7 0.50 34.54 -33.04
C ARG A 7 -0.39 33.31 -33.14
N GLU A 8 -0.16 32.49 -34.15
CA GLU A 8 -0.56 31.09 -34.10
C GLU A 8 0.01 30.53 -32.79
N ARG A 9 -0.87 30.29 -31.82
CA ARG A 9 -0.54 29.37 -30.74
C ARG A 9 -0.33 28.03 -31.42
N GLY A 10 0.94 27.68 -31.63
CA GLY A 10 1.28 26.29 -31.88
C GLY A 10 0.69 25.44 -30.75
N PRO A 11 0.31 24.19 -31.04
CA PRO A 11 -0.24 23.30 -30.01
C PRO A 11 0.74 23.25 -28.84
N ASP A 12 0.23 23.49 -27.63
CA ASP A 12 1.02 23.39 -26.40
C ASP A 12 1.61 21.98 -26.33
N VAL A 13 2.92 21.87 -26.47
CA VAL A 13 3.67 20.61 -26.61
C VAL A 13 3.70 19.81 -25.29
N ASN A 14 2.84 20.16 -24.32
CA ASN A 14 2.77 19.57 -22.98
C ASN A 14 1.37 19.13 -22.51
N GLU A 15 0.28 19.37 -23.25
CA GLU A 15 -1.08 19.11 -22.71
C GLU A 15 -1.61 17.68 -22.93
N PHE A 16 -0.98 16.88 -23.80
CA PHE A 16 -1.43 15.53 -24.19
C PHE A 16 -0.31 14.50 -24.12
N SER A 17 0.51 14.46 -23.05
CA SER A 17 1.61 13.48 -22.93
C SER A 17 1.07 12.04 -22.78
N ASP A 18 0.75 11.49 -23.94
CA ASP A 18 0.35 10.14 -24.32
C ASP A 18 -0.63 9.41 -23.40
N TRP A 19 -1.93 9.56 -23.72
CA TRP A 19 -2.99 8.76 -23.12
C TRP A 19 -2.76 7.25 -23.29
N GLU A 20 -2.05 6.80 -24.34
CA GLU A 20 -1.71 5.39 -24.53
C GLU A 20 -0.68 4.92 -23.49
N SER A 21 0.35 5.72 -23.22
CA SER A 21 1.32 5.46 -22.14
C SER A 21 0.64 5.42 -20.77
N GLN A 22 -0.27 6.34 -20.48
CA GLN A 22 -1.02 6.35 -19.21
C GLN A 22 -1.97 5.16 -19.09
N ALA A 23 -2.66 4.79 -20.18
CA ALA A 23 -3.50 3.60 -20.24
C ALA A 23 -2.68 2.31 -20.08
N THR A 24 -1.46 2.26 -20.63
CA THR A 24 -0.53 1.14 -20.47
C THR A 24 -0.11 0.98 -19.00
N ILE A 25 0.23 2.08 -18.33
CA ILE A 25 0.54 2.09 -16.89
C ILE A 25 -0.67 1.55 -16.10
N TRP A 26 -1.87 2.07 -16.38
CA TRP A 26 -3.09 1.63 -15.71
C TRP A 26 -3.38 0.14 -15.94
N ALA A 27 -3.32 -0.32 -17.19
CA ALA A 27 -3.57 -1.71 -17.56
C ALA A 27 -2.56 -2.67 -16.90
N TYR A 28 -1.30 -2.24 -16.77
CA TYR A 28 -0.27 -3.00 -16.09
C TYR A 28 -0.53 -3.11 -14.58
N TYR A 29 -0.92 -2.03 -13.91
CA TYR A 29 -1.05 -2.02 -12.45
C TYR A 29 -2.42 -2.45 -11.92
N LYS A 30 -3.51 -2.27 -12.68
CA LYS A 30 -4.87 -2.65 -12.23
C LYS A 30 -4.98 -4.10 -11.74
N PRO A 31 -4.48 -5.14 -12.46
CA PRO A 31 -4.53 -6.51 -11.96
C PRO A 31 -3.75 -6.70 -10.65
N ARG A 32 -2.62 -5.97 -10.50
CA ARG A 32 -1.77 -6.02 -9.30
C ARG A 32 -2.44 -5.38 -8.09
N GLN A 33 -3.17 -4.28 -8.29
CA GLN A 33 -3.96 -3.63 -7.24
C GLN A 33 -5.06 -4.58 -6.72
N THR A 34 -5.79 -5.22 -7.64
CA THR A 34 -6.81 -6.22 -7.28
C THR A 34 -6.20 -7.42 -6.57
N HIS A 35 -5.08 -7.95 -7.08
CA HIS A 35 -4.40 -9.07 -6.46
C HIS A 35 -3.88 -8.73 -5.06
N ALA A 36 -3.21 -7.58 -4.89
CA ALA A 36 -2.71 -7.13 -3.60
C ALA A 36 -3.85 -6.92 -2.58
N TRP A 37 -4.99 -6.36 -3.02
CA TRP A 37 -6.18 -6.27 -2.18
C TRP A 37 -6.68 -7.65 -1.74
N ASN A 38 -6.82 -8.60 -2.67
CA ASN A 38 -7.30 -9.94 -2.34
C ASN A 38 -6.35 -10.64 -1.35
N MET A 39 -5.04 -10.49 -1.53
CA MET A 39 -4.05 -11.04 -0.59
C MET A 39 -4.14 -10.37 0.79
N LEU A 40 -4.40 -9.06 0.84
CA LEU A 40 -4.64 -8.36 2.10
C LEU A 40 -5.88 -8.89 2.81
N VAL A 41 -7.00 -9.04 2.10
CA VAL A 41 -8.24 -9.61 2.66
C VAL A 41 -8.02 -11.02 3.20
N LEU A 42 -7.31 -11.87 2.46
CA LEU A 42 -6.99 -13.23 2.92
C LEU A 42 -6.10 -13.22 4.16
N SER A 43 -5.08 -12.36 4.22
CA SER A 43 -4.22 -12.23 5.40
C SER A 43 -4.99 -11.70 6.63
N HIS A 44 -5.92 -10.76 6.43
CA HIS A 44 -6.78 -10.26 7.49
C HIS A 44 -7.71 -11.35 8.03
N ARG A 45 -8.35 -12.12 7.13
CA ARG A 45 -9.21 -13.25 7.52
C ARG A 45 -8.45 -14.33 8.26
N ALA A 46 -7.25 -14.68 7.81
CA ALA A 46 -6.42 -15.65 8.53
C ALA A 46 -6.10 -15.16 9.95
N LEU A 47 -5.83 -13.85 10.12
CA LEU A 47 -5.63 -13.24 11.44
C LEU A 47 -6.91 -13.21 12.29
N GLU A 48 -8.10 -13.17 11.67
CA GLU A 48 -9.40 -13.27 12.36
C GLU A 48 -9.80 -14.71 12.71
N GLU A 49 -9.54 -15.67 11.83
CA GLU A 49 -9.89 -17.09 11.99
C GLU A 49 -8.99 -17.79 13.02
N PHE A 50 -7.72 -17.40 13.11
CA PHE A 50 -6.80 -17.84 14.17
C PHE A 50 -7.29 -17.49 15.59
N LEU A 51 -8.29 -16.62 15.72
CA LEU A 51 -8.89 -16.24 17.00
C LEU A 51 -9.86 -17.28 17.56
N GLU A 52 -10.19 -18.31 16.78
CA GLU A 52 -11.07 -19.41 17.18
C GLU A 52 -10.29 -20.67 17.62
N SER A 53 -8.98 -20.75 17.35
CA SER A 53 -8.10 -21.86 17.77
C SER A 53 -7.18 -21.45 18.91
N ASP A 54 -7.04 -22.32 19.92
CA ASP A 54 -6.24 -22.10 21.14
C ASP A 54 -4.74 -22.32 20.85
N GLU A 55 -4.16 -21.52 19.96
CA GLU A 55 -2.84 -21.75 19.36
C GLU A 55 -1.79 -20.67 19.69
N THR A 56 -0.54 -21.11 19.64
CA THR A 56 0.65 -20.48 20.25
C THR A 56 1.00 -19.08 19.72
N ALA A 57 1.70 -18.29 20.54
CA ALA A 57 2.10 -16.91 20.23
C ALA A 57 2.90 -16.74 18.91
N PHE A 58 3.58 -17.79 18.44
CA PHE A 58 4.39 -17.76 17.23
C PHE A 58 3.55 -17.67 15.93
N GLU A 59 2.46 -18.42 15.84
CA GLU A 59 1.59 -18.42 14.65
C GLU A 59 0.85 -17.08 14.52
N ALA A 60 0.49 -16.46 15.64
CA ALA A 60 -0.06 -15.11 15.67
C ALA A 60 0.93 -14.07 15.11
N GLU A 61 2.22 -14.15 15.46
CA GLU A 61 3.26 -13.26 14.93
C GLU A 61 3.38 -13.41 13.41
N TYR A 62 3.46 -14.64 12.90
CA TYR A 62 3.54 -14.88 11.46
C TYR A 62 2.34 -14.33 10.68
N LEU A 63 1.13 -14.51 11.20
CA LEU A 63 -0.09 -13.97 10.61
C LEU A 63 -0.09 -12.44 10.59
N TRP A 64 0.39 -11.81 11.66
CA TRP A 64 0.57 -10.36 11.74
C TRP A 64 1.61 -9.84 10.76
N GLU A 65 2.77 -10.47 10.67
CA GLU A 65 3.82 -10.08 9.72
C GLU A 65 3.30 -10.18 8.28
N ASN A 66 2.60 -11.27 7.94
CA ASN A 66 1.96 -11.41 6.64
C ASN A 66 0.93 -10.28 6.42
N PHE A 67 0.06 -9.98 7.39
CA PHE A 67 -0.90 -8.88 7.29
C PHE A 67 -0.22 -7.53 7.05
N ILE A 68 0.82 -7.20 7.82
CA ILE A 68 1.59 -5.95 7.68
C ILE A 68 2.27 -5.85 6.31
N ILE A 69 2.89 -6.93 5.84
CA ILE A 69 3.51 -6.99 4.52
C ILE A 69 2.46 -6.79 3.42
N ARG A 70 1.31 -7.48 3.50
CA ARG A 70 0.23 -7.34 2.51
C ARG A 70 -0.39 -5.95 2.54
N LEU A 71 -0.53 -5.35 3.71
CA LEU A 71 -1.05 -4.00 3.88
C LEU A 71 -0.13 -2.97 3.22
N TRP A 72 1.18 -3.07 3.49
CA TRP A 72 2.17 -2.20 2.86
C TRP A 72 2.25 -2.41 1.35
N LEU A 73 2.22 -3.67 0.88
CA LEU A 73 2.19 -4.00 -0.54
C LEU A 73 0.95 -3.41 -1.22
N TYR A 74 -0.22 -3.51 -0.59
CA TYR A 74 -1.44 -2.91 -1.13
C TYR A 74 -1.28 -1.39 -1.27
N ARG A 75 -0.83 -0.70 -0.23
CA ARG A 75 -0.50 0.74 -0.28
C ARG A 75 0.51 1.06 -1.38
N ALA A 76 1.55 0.26 -1.57
CA ALA A 76 2.53 0.44 -2.63
C ALA A 76 1.94 0.25 -4.04
N THR A 77 1.00 -0.69 -4.21
CA THR A 77 0.29 -0.85 -5.50
C THR A 77 -0.68 0.30 -5.80
N ILE A 78 -1.30 0.92 -4.78
CA ILE A 78 -2.14 2.10 -4.99
C ILE A 78 -1.29 3.34 -5.31
N LEU A 79 -0.10 3.46 -4.73
CA LEU A 79 0.85 4.53 -5.06
C LEU A 79 1.16 4.57 -6.58
N THR A 80 1.06 3.46 -7.32
CA THR A 80 1.34 3.50 -8.76
C THR A 80 0.35 4.35 -9.55
N LEU A 81 -0.83 4.67 -9.00
CA LEU A 81 -1.77 5.63 -9.60
C LEU A 81 -1.17 7.04 -9.69
N THR A 82 -0.19 7.39 -8.86
CA THR A 82 0.50 8.69 -8.94
C THR A 82 1.37 8.84 -10.20
N LYS A 83 1.57 7.74 -10.94
CA LYS A 83 2.24 7.74 -12.25
C LYS A 83 1.29 8.13 -13.40
N ILE A 84 -0.01 8.25 -13.13
CA ILE A 84 -1.01 8.68 -14.12
C ILE A 84 -1.26 10.17 -13.88
N ASN A 85 -0.78 11.00 -14.79
CA ASN A 85 -0.73 12.47 -14.62
C ASN A 85 -2.10 13.05 -14.25
N VAL A 86 -3.16 12.58 -14.91
CA VAL A 86 -4.50 13.16 -14.79
C VAL A 86 -5.17 12.90 -13.45
N VAL A 87 -4.71 11.88 -12.71
CA VAL A 87 -5.23 11.54 -11.38
C VAL A 87 -4.15 11.56 -10.29
N LYS A 88 -2.96 12.07 -10.62
CA LYS A 88 -1.79 12.01 -9.75
C LYS A 88 -2.04 12.66 -8.40
N SER A 89 -2.56 13.90 -8.41
CA SER A 89 -2.80 14.66 -7.17
C SER A 89 -3.78 13.96 -6.24
N ASP A 90 -4.87 13.41 -6.78
CA ASP A 90 -5.87 12.69 -5.99
C ASP A 90 -5.29 11.39 -5.41
N ALA A 91 -4.49 10.66 -6.21
CA ALA A 91 -3.80 9.47 -5.76
C ALA A 91 -2.78 9.77 -4.65
N GLU A 92 -2.01 10.86 -4.76
CA GLU A 92 -1.06 11.30 -3.73
C GLU A 92 -1.79 11.64 -2.42
N ALA A 93 -2.91 12.36 -2.50
CA ALA A 93 -3.72 12.71 -1.34
C ALA A 93 -4.30 11.47 -0.63
N LEU A 94 -4.76 10.46 -1.40
CA LEU A 94 -5.25 9.20 -0.84
C LEU A 94 -4.17 8.44 -0.07
N VAL A 95 -2.99 8.32 -0.66
CA VAL A 95 -1.86 7.63 -0.04
C VAL A 95 -1.41 8.38 1.22
N LEU A 96 -1.34 9.71 1.18
CA LEU A 96 -1.01 10.52 2.35
C LEU A 96 -2.02 10.34 3.48
N LYS A 97 -3.32 10.30 3.15
CA LYS A 97 -4.39 10.05 4.13
C LYS A 97 -4.27 8.66 4.75
N PHE A 98 -3.92 7.64 3.96
CA PHE A 98 -3.62 6.31 4.50
C PHE A 98 -2.41 6.36 5.45
N ASP A 99 -1.30 6.92 4.99
CA ASP A 99 -0.06 6.99 5.77
C ASP A 99 -0.23 7.76 7.09
N SER A 100 -1.09 8.78 7.13
CA SER A 100 -1.40 9.56 8.34
C SER A 100 -2.02 8.73 9.48
N ARG A 101 -2.61 7.57 9.17
CA ARG A 101 -3.19 6.67 10.18
C ARG A 101 -2.14 5.94 11.01
N PHE A 102 -0.89 5.97 10.56
CA PHE A 102 0.23 5.27 11.19
C PHE A 102 1.31 6.26 11.66
N GLN A 103 1.00 7.55 11.80
CA GLN A 103 1.98 8.55 12.20
C GLN A 103 2.09 8.67 13.72
N THR A 104 3.28 8.37 14.25
CA THR A 104 3.62 8.55 15.67
C THR A 104 4.98 9.25 15.77
N ASP A 105 5.06 10.37 16.49
CA ASP A 105 6.29 11.14 16.71
C ASP A 105 7.11 11.46 15.43
N GLY A 106 6.42 11.67 14.29
CA GLY A 106 7.05 11.96 12.99
C GLY A 106 7.53 10.73 12.21
N PHE A 107 7.20 9.52 12.66
CA PHE A 107 7.50 8.26 11.99
C PHE A 107 6.21 7.61 11.50
N ASN A 108 6.30 6.86 10.38
CA ASN A 108 5.23 5.98 9.95
C ASN A 108 5.47 4.59 10.54
N ASP A 109 4.69 4.23 11.55
CA ASP A 109 4.83 2.99 12.33
C ASP A 109 4.68 1.74 11.46
N LEU A 110 3.72 1.75 10.53
CA LEU A 110 3.51 0.65 9.59
C LEU A 110 4.75 0.41 8.73
N LYS A 111 5.32 1.48 8.17
CA LYS A 111 6.56 1.40 7.39
C LYS A 111 7.72 0.92 8.26
N ALA A 112 7.87 1.49 9.45
CA ALA A 112 8.95 1.13 10.36
C ALA A 112 8.90 -0.35 10.74
N ILE A 113 7.72 -0.86 11.10
CA ILE A 113 7.52 -2.29 11.39
C ILE A 113 7.77 -3.14 10.15
N ARG A 114 7.22 -2.76 8.98
CA ARG A 114 7.46 -3.47 7.72
C ARG A 114 8.95 -3.56 7.37
N ASP A 115 9.71 -2.49 7.60
CA ASP A 115 11.14 -2.43 7.34
C ASP A 115 11.95 -3.25 8.38
N MET A 116 11.36 -3.52 9.56
CA MET A 116 11.95 -4.36 10.61
C MET A 116 11.61 -5.85 10.49
N ILE A 117 10.53 -6.20 9.79
CA ILE A 117 10.20 -7.60 9.46
C ILE A 117 11.25 -8.07 8.45
N GLU A 118 12.08 -9.04 8.86
CA GLU A 118 13.18 -9.56 8.05
C GLU A 118 12.69 -9.96 6.66
N HIS A 119 13.45 -9.58 5.64
CA HIS A 119 13.09 -9.93 4.27
C HIS A 119 13.50 -11.38 3.99
N PHE A 120 12.72 -12.06 3.15
CA PHE A 120 13.06 -13.37 2.60
C PHE A 120 14.50 -13.43 2.03
N ASP A 121 15.01 -12.30 1.54
CA ASP A 121 16.37 -12.15 1.02
C ASP A 121 17.46 -12.28 2.10
N ASP A 122 17.19 -11.83 3.34
CA ASP A 122 18.11 -12.02 4.46
C ASP A 122 18.22 -13.50 4.82
N TYR A 123 17.10 -14.22 4.79
CA TYR A 123 17.06 -15.68 4.92
C TYR A 123 17.84 -16.39 3.81
N ALA A 124 17.61 -16.02 2.54
CA ALA A 124 18.30 -16.60 1.40
C ALA A 124 19.81 -16.30 1.40
N ALA A 125 20.23 -15.18 1.98
CA ALA A 125 21.62 -14.79 2.15
C ALA A 125 22.28 -15.35 3.43
N GLY A 126 21.57 -16.13 4.25
CA GLY A 126 22.06 -16.64 5.54
C GLY A 126 22.33 -15.54 6.59
N LYS A 127 21.70 -14.37 6.41
CA LYS A 127 21.81 -13.19 7.29
C LYS A 127 20.56 -12.94 8.13
N GLY A 128 19.45 -13.59 7.79
CA GLY A 128 18.24 -13.59 8.61
C GLY A 128 18.48 -14.37 9.89
N ARG A 129 17.84 -13.93 10.98
CA ARG A 129 17.67 -14.80 12.14
C ARG A 129 16.79 -15.94 11.65
N GLY A 130 17.33 -17.16 11.61
CA GLY A 130 16.57 -18.35 11.23
C GLY A 130 15.25 -18.45 12.02
N PRO A 131 14.35 -19.39 11.69
CA PRO A 131 13.02 -19.47 12.31
C PRO A 131 13.23 -19.46 13.82
N ALA A 132 12.56 -18.58 14.57
CA ALA A 132 12.77 -18.48 16.01
C ALA A 132 12.62 -19.88 16.62
N THR A 133 13.72 -20.45 17.10
CA THR A 133 13.80 -21.87 17.48
C THR A 133 13.53 -22.08 18.96
N ARG A 134 13.34 -21.00 19.73
CA ARG A 134 13.16 -21.04 21.19
C ARG A 134 12.14 -20.00 21.66
N ASP A 135 11.40 -20.35 22.70
CA ASP A 135 10.47 -19.46 23.43
C ASP A 135 11.13 -18.17 23.97
N GLY A 136 12.47 -18.13 24.08
CA GLY A 136 13.24 -16.95 24.49
C GLY A 136 13.87 -16.14 23.34
N GLU A 137 13.66 -16.52 22.09
CA GLU A 137 14.13 -15.78 20.90
C GLU A 137 13.11 -14.73 20.40
N LEU A 138 11.91 -14.74 20.99
CA LEU A 138 10.98 -13.62 20.89
C LEU A 138 11.63 -12.41 21.56
N ASP A 139 12.04 -11.47 20.71
CA ASP A 139 12.62 -10.18 21.08
C ASP A 139 11.79 -9.55 22.22
N PRO A 140 12.37 -9.28 23.40
CA PRO A 140 11.62 -8.86 24.60
C PRO A 140 10.92 -7.50 24.45
N TRP A 141 11.14 -6.82 23.33
CA TRP A 141 10.52 -5.56 22.93
C TRP A 141 9.34 -5.75 21.96
N ARG A 142 8.91 -7.00 21.72
CA ARG A 142 7.75 -7.34 20.90
C ARG A 142 6.58 -7.74 21.78
N ALA A 143 5.43 -7.13 21.54
CA ALA A 143 4.16 -7.53 22.13
C ALA A 143 3.17 -7.75 20.99
N VAL A 144 2.78 -9.01 20.79
CA VAL A 144 1.81 -9.40 19.78
C VAL A 144 0.55 -9.84 20.49
N SER A 145 -0.56 -9.20 20.15
CA SER A 145 -1.89 -9.57 20.61
C SER A 145 -2.82 -9.68 19.40
N ARG A 146 -4.02 -10.20 19.63
CA ARG A 146 -5.10 -10.27 18.63
C ARG A 146 -5.28 -8.98 17.83
N ASP A 147 -5.36 -7.84 18.50
CA ASP A 147 -5.78 -6.58 17.88
C ASP A 147 -4.62 -5.60 17.71
N ARG A 148 -3.43 -5.96 18.18
CA ARG A 148 -2.28 -5.05 18.22
C ARG A 148 -0.96 -5.78 18.02
N PHE A 149 -0.17 -5.30 17.07
CA PHE A 149 1.22 -5.66 16.88
C PHE A 149 2.11 -4.51 17.34
N GLU A 150 3.06 -4.79 18.23
CA GLU A 150 3.99 -3.81 18.76
C GLU A 150 5.43 -4.29 18.61
N ARG A 151 6.30 -3.38 18.16
CA ARG A 151 7.75 -3.62 18.13
C ARG A 151 8.50 -2.35 18.52
N GLY A 152 9.12 -2.38 19.70
CA GLY A 152 9.73 -1.20 20.29
C GLY A 152 8.67 -0.13 20.59
N ARG A 153 8.79 1.03 19.94
CA ARG A 153 7.80 2.13 20.07
C ARG A 153 6.71 2.13 19.01
N PHE A 154 6.83 1.28 17.98
CA PHE A 154 5.94 1.31 16.82
C PHE A 154 4.78 0.36 17.02
N VAL A 155 3.59 0.82 16.65
CA VAL A 155 2.33 0.12 16.94
C VAL A 155 1.47 0.06 15.67
N VAL A 156 0.91 -1.12 15.39
CA VAL A 156 -0.14 -1.30 14.38
C VAL A 156 -1.33 -1.98 15.03
N GLU A 157 -2.47 -1.27 15.04
CA GLU A 157 -3.75 -1.80 15.49
C GLU A 157 -4.53 -2.37 14.32
N ARG A 158 -5.09 -3.57 14.49
CA ARG A 158 -5.67 -4.38 13.40
C ARG A 158 -6.84 -3.66 12.73
N THR A 159 -7.81 -3.22 13.52
CA THR A 159 -9.02 -2.54 13.03
C THR A 159 -8.67 -1.21 12.37
N VAL A 160 -7.81 -0.39 13.00
CA VAL A 160 -7.37 0.89 12.43
C VAL A 160 -6.67 0.67 11.09
N ALA A 161 -5.80 -0.34 11.02
CA ALA A 161 -5.04 -0.67 9.83
C ALA A 161 -5.95 -1.15 8.68
N TYR A 162 -6.91 -2.03 8.98
CA TYR A 162 -7.82 -2.56 7.98
C TYR A 162 -8.86 -1.53 7.52
N ASP A 163 -9.38 -0.69 8.42
CA ASP A 163 -10.26 0.43 8.08
C ASP A 163 -9.53 1.44 7.18
N ALA A 164 -8.26 1.74 7.48
CA ALA A 164 -7.43 2.57 6.62
C ALA A 164 -7.31 1.95 5.22
N ALA A 165 -7.14 0.64 5.11
CA ALA A 165 -7.08 -0.07 3.83
C ALA A 165 -8.42 -0.03 3.06
N ILE A 166 -9.56 -0.18 3.75
CA ILE A 166 -10.90 -0.07 3.16
C ILE A 166 -11.13 1.35 2.59
N HIS A 167 -10.73 2.38 3.33
CA HIS A 167 -10.81 3.75 2.87
C HIS A 167 -9.90 4.01 1.67
N LEU A 168 -8.66 3.49 1.71
CA LEU A 168 -7.73 3.57 0.60
C LEU A 168 -8.29 2.88 -0.65
N ARG A 169 -8.91 1.70 -0.49
CA ARG A 169 -9.57 0.98 -1.59
C ARG A 169 -10.70 1.76 -2.21
N THR A 170 -11.58 2.29 -1.37
CA THR A 170 -12.74 3.07 -1.82
C THR A 170 -12.27 4.29 -2.62
N GLY A 171 -11.28 5.02 -2.09
CA GLY A 171 -10.69 6.17 -2.78
C GLY A 171 -9.99 5.78 -4.09
N ALA A 172 -9.18 4.70 -4.07
CA ALA A 172 -8.49 4.22 -5.27
C ALA A 172 -9.46 3.80 -6.37
N LYS A 173 -10.61 3.24 -6.00
CA LYS A 173 -11.69 2.96 -6.95
C LYS A 173 -12.24 4.24 -7.56
N THR A 174 -12.57 5.25 -6.75
CA THR A 174 -13.05 6.55 -7.26
C THR A 174 -12.06 7.19 -8.23
N VAL A 175 -10.77 7.20 -7.87
CA VAL A 175 -9.69 7.72 -8.72
C VAL A 175 -9.56 6.92 -10.02
N SER A 176 -9.63 5.60 -9.95
CA SER A 176 -9.59 4.73 -11.14
C SER A 176 -10.78 4.96 -12.06
N ASP A 177 -11.99 5.09 -11.49
CA ASP A 177 -13.22 5.35 -12.25
C ASP A 177 -13.15 6.73 -12.93
N ALA A 178 -12.58 7.74 -12.26
CA ALA A 178 -12.34 9.07 -12.84
C ALA A 178 -11.38 9.01 -14.04
N PHE A 179 -10.27 8.27 -13.92
CA PHE A 179 -9.35 8.05 -15.03
C PHE A 179 -10.05 7.36 -16.22
N ILE A 180 -10.82 6.30 -15.98
CA ILE A 180 -11.55 5.57 -17.02
C ILE A 180 -12.56 6.49 -17.72
N ALA A 181 -13.31 7.30 -16.96
CA ALA A 181 -14.28 8.22 -17.52
C ALA A 181 -13.63 9.27 -18.43
N GLN A 182 -12.48 9.82 -18.02
CA GLN A 182 -11.73 10.77 -18.85
C GLN A 182 -11.14 10.10 -20.08
N TYR A 183 -10.56 8.90 -19.94
CA TYR A 183 -10.00 8.13 -21.05
C TYR A 183 -11.07 7.84 -22.13
N ASN A 184 -12.27 7.42 -21.72
CA ASN A 184 -13.41 7.16 -22.59
C ASN A 184 -14.09 8.42 -23.15
N ALA A 185 -13.82 9.60 -22.60
CA ALA A 185 -14.31 10.87 -23.14
C ALA A 185 -13.34 11.44 -24.18
N ALA A 186 -12.06 11.10 -24.06
CA ALA A 186 -11.00 11.50 -24.98
C ALA A 186 -10.88 10.59 -26.21
N HIS A 187 -11.51 9.42 -26.22
CA HIS A 187 -11.48 8.40 -27.29
C HIS A 187 -12.88 7.82 -27.51
#